data_AF-K1YUC3-F1
#
_entry.id   AF-K1YUC3-F1
#
_cell.length_a   1.000
_cell.length_b   1.000
_cell.length_c   1.000
_cell.angle_alpha   90.00
_cell.angle_beta   90.00
_cell.angle_gamma   90.00
#
_symmetry.space_group_name_H-M   'P 1'
#
loop_
_entity.id
_entity.type
_entity.pdbx_description
1 polymer ?
#
loop_
_entity_poly.entity_id
_entity_poly.type
_entity_poly.pdbx_seq_one_letter_code
_entity_poly.pdbx_strand_id
1 'polypeptide(L)'
;MTEIIPRVRGEYKYFIQYRHIIEWLVRKPGAFENYRYRDALYPTSYFRMAYDILCGKMSLKKATTEYLKILHLAARESETKVNESLKQLITNNQDVQYKLVEDMVTLNDGIMKIPDVNIEEIKAASYDTLLMCQEA
;
A
#
# COMPACT_ATOMS: atom_id res chain seq x y z
N MET A 1 10.48 7.75 17.11
CA MET A 1 10.49 7.78 15.64
C MET A 1 9.70 9.00 15.20
N THR A 2 10.34 9.97 14.56
CA THR A 2 9.72 11.21 14.08
C THR A 2 9.09 10.96 12.71
N GLU A 3 7.81 11.25 12.56
CA GLU A 3 7.07 11.10 11.30
C GLU A 3 7.52 12.19 10.32
N ILE A 4 8.16 11.80 9.22
CA ILE A 4 8.63 12.73 8.18
C ILE A 4 7.47 13.00 7.23
N ILE A 5 6.86 14.18 7.33
CA ILE A 5 5.78 14.59 6.42
C ILE A 5 6.43 15.06 5.11
N PRO A 6 6.19 14.39 3.97
CA PRO A 6 6.78 14.79 2.70
C PRO A 6 6.22 16.13 2.25
N ARG A 7 7.08 16.97 1.66
CA ARG A 7 6.69 18.29 1.15
C ARG A 7 5.82 18.09 -0.09
N VAL A 8 4.55 18.49 0.00
CA VAL A 8 3.59 18.39 -1.11
C VAL A 8 4.03 19.32 -2.25
N ARG A 9 4.44 18.76 -3.40
CA ARG A 9 4.82 19.50 -4.62
C ARG A 9 3.95 19.01 -5.80
N GLY A 10 3.21 19.90 -6.45
CA GLY A 10 2.36 19.59 -7.62
C GLY A 10 0.84 19.55 -7.34
N GLU A 11 0.07 19.04 -8.31
CA GLU A 11 -1.41 19.08 -8.42
C GLU A 11 -2.17 18.44 -7.23
N TYR A 12 -1.53 17.51 -6.52
CA TYR A 12 -2.11 16.89 -5.33
C TYR A 12 -1.87 17.75 -4.09
N LYS A 13 -2.74 18.74 -3.87
CA LYS A 13 -2.64 19.75 -2.78
C LYS A 13 -2.80 19.22 -1.35
N TYR A 14 -3.09 17.92 -1.17
CA TYR A 14 -3.53 17.36 0.11
C TYR A 14 -2.89 15.99 0.36
N PHE A 15 -2.31 15.82 1.55
CA PHE A 15 -1.82 14.53 2.04
C PHE A 15 -2.51 14.24 3.38
N ILE A 16 -3.17 13.09 3.48
CA ILE A 16 -3.94 12.70 4.66
C ILE A 16 -3.33 11.42 5.21
N GLN A 17 -2.83 11.49 6.44
CA GLN A 17 -2.43 10.32 7.20
C GLN A 17 -3.68 9.56 7.66
N TYR A 18 -4.17 8.68 6.80
CA TYR A 18 -5.42 7.95 7.00
C TYR A 18 -5.43 7.12 8.30
N ARG A 19 -4.26 6.73 8.80
CA ARG A 19 -4.06 5.97 10.04
C ARG A 19 -4.73 6.62 11.26
N HIS A 20 -4.82 7.95 11.30
CA HIS A 20 -5.41 8.65 12.45
C HIS A 20 -6.93 8.84 12.33
N ILE A 21 -7.50 8.71 11.13
CA ILE A 21 -8.94 8.93 10.89
C ILE A 21 -9.70 7.63 10.67
N ILE A 22 -9.01 6.53 10.38
CA ILE A 22 -9.62 5.25 10.04
C ILE A 22 -10.48 4.68 11.18
N GLU A 23 -10.07 4.84 12.44
CA GLU A 23 -10.82 4.35 13.59
C GLU A 23 -12.23 4.97 13.66
N TRP A 24 -12.36 6.21 13.19
CA TRP A 24 -13.63 6.94 13.19
C TRP A 24 -14.49 6.54 11.98
N LEU A 25 -13.85 6.34 10.82
CA LEU A 25 -14.51 5.91 9.59
C LEU A 25 -15.09 4.49 9.72
N VAL A 26 -14.40 3.58 10.40
CA VAL A 26 -14.91 2.21 10.67
C VAL A 26 -16.19 2.24 11.52
N ARG A 27 -16.27 3.14 12.51
CA ARG A 27 -17.47 3.30 13.35
C ARG A 27 -18.65 3.92 12.59
N LYS A 28 -18.38 4.73 11.57
CA LYS A 28 -19.41 5.43 10.77
C LYS A 28 -19.09 5.33 9.28
N PRO A 29 -19.32 4.18 8.64
CA PRO A 29 -18.88 3.92 7.26
C PRO A 29 -19.53 4.85 6.23
N GLY A 30 -20.72 5.39 6.51
CA GLY A 30 -21.40 6.35 5.62
C GLY A 30 -20.66 7.68 5.43
N ALA A 31 -19.70 8.02 6.30
CA ALA A 31 -18.88 9.22 6.14
C ALA A 31 -17.87 9.11 4.98
N PHE A 32 -17.51 7.88 4.59
CA PHE A 32 -16.53 7.65 3.52
C PHE A 32 -17.09 8.00 2.14
N GLU A 33 -18.38 7.74 1.89
CA GLU A 33 -19.02 8.00 0.60
C GLU A 33 -19.00 9.49 0.21
N ASN A 34 -19.20 10.38 1.19
CA ASN A 34 -19.21 11.84 0.98
C ASN A 34 -17.89 12.50 1.39
N TYR A 35 -16.81 11.72 1.57
CA TYR A 35 -15.55 12.28 2.02
C TYR A 35 -14.87 13.07 0.89
N ARG A 36 -14.64 14.38 1.12
CA ARG A 36 -14.10 15.32 0.13
C ARG A 36 -12.74 14.90 -0.45
N TYR A 37 -11.94 14.16 0.32
CA TYR A 37 -10.60 13.74 -0.06
C TYR A 37 -10.47 12.21 -0.13
N ARG A 38 -11.47 11.53 -0.68
CA ARG A 38 -11.47 10.06 -0.79
C ARG A 38 -10.23 9.53 -1.53
N ASP A 39 -9.76 10.21 -2.58
CA ASP A 39 -8.54 9.81 -3.30
C ASP A 39 -7.29 9.81 -2.41
N ALA A 40 -7.23 10.66 -1.37
CA ALA A 40 -6.12 10.71 -0.42
C ALA A 40 -6.22 9.64 0.70
N LEU A 41 -7.31 8.88 0.76
CA LEU A 41 -7.47 7.74 1.68
C LEU A 41 -6.90 6.44 1.10
N TYR A 42 -6.50 6.42 -0.18
CA TYR A 42 -5.84 5.27 -0.80
C TYR A 42 -4.33 5.41 -0.63
N PRO A 43 -3.68 4.57 0.19
CA PRO A 43 -2.24 4.66 0.42
C PRO A 43 -1.44 4.29 -0.84
N THR A 44 -1.95 3.34 -1.63
CA THR A 44 -1.34 2.84 -2.86
C THR A 44 -2.43 2.56 -3.92
N SER A 45 -2.04 2.51 -5.19
CA SER A 45 -2.94 2.18 -6.31
C SER A 45 -3.67 0.85 -6.14
N TYR A 46 -3.04 -0.16 -5.53
CA TYR A 46 -3.67 -1.46 -5.27
C TYR A 46 -4.87 -1.36 -4.30
N PHE A 47 -4.86 -0.43 -3.35
CA PHE A 47 -6.01 -0.18 -2.48
C PHE A 47 -7.19 0.42 -3.26
N ARG A 48 -6.90 1.30 -4.24
CA ARG A 48 -7.93 1.82 -5.15
C ARG A 48 -8.52 0.71 -6.00
N MET A 49 -7.68 -0.14 -6.60
CA MET A 49 -8.14 -1.29 -7.38
C MET A 49 -8.98 -2.27 -6.54
N ALA A 50 -8.55 -2.55 -5.31
CA ALA A 50 -9.29 -3.37 -4.36
C ALA A 50 -10.71 -2.82 -4.10
N TYR A 51 -10.83 -1.50 -3.91
CA TYR A 51 -12.13 -0.84 -3.75
C TYR A 51 -13.00 -0.93 -5.00
N ASP A 52 -12.42 -0.75 -6.18
CA ASP A 52 -13.14 -0.84 -7.45
C ASP A 52 -13.68 -2.26 -7.68
N ILE A 53 -12.87 -3.29 -7.39
CA ILE A 53 -13.28 -4.71 -7.46
C ILE A 53 -14.43 -4.99 -6.47
N LEU A 54 -14.32 -4.49 -5.24
CA LEU A 54 -15.37 -4.61 -4.23
C LEU A 54 -16.68 -3.97 -4.71
N CYS A 55 -16.61 -2.75 -5.26
CA CYS A 55 -17.79 -2.06 -5.79
C CYS A 55 -18.43 -2.80 -6.98
N GLY A 56 -17.66 -3.53 -7.77
CA GLY A 56 -18.18 -4.37 -8.85
C GLY A 56 -18.91 -5.62 -8.39
N LYS A 57 -18.59 -6.16 -7.20
CA LYS A 57 -19.14 -7.43 -6.69
C LYS A 57 -20.29 -7.27 -5.70
N MET A 58 -20.32 -6.18 -4.94
CA MET A 58 -21.30 -5.96 -3.88
C MET A 58 -21.86 -4.54 -3.88
N SER A 59 -22.92 -4.30 -3.11
CA SER A 59 -23.50 -2.96 -3.00
C SER A 59 -22.50 -1.96 -2.40
N LEU A 60 -22.57 -0.69 -2.83
CA LEU A 60 -21.64 0.37 -2.45
C LEU A 60 -21.41 0.47 -0.93
N LYS A 61 -22.48 0.30 -0.14
CA LYS A 61 -22.41 0.32 1.33
C LYS A 61 -21.60 -0.85 1.90
N LYS A 62 -21.79 -2.05 1.34
CA LYS A 62 -21.04 -3.25 1.76
C LYS A 62 -19.59 -3.15 1.32
N ALA A 63 -19.35 -2.73 0.07
CA ALA A 63 -18.00 -2.52 -0.47
C ALA A 63 -17.21 -1.53 0.38
N THR A 64 -17.83 -0.40 0.74
CA THR A 64 -17.23 0.62 1.61
C THR A 64 -16.91 0.08 2.99
N THR A 65 -17.82 -0.68 3.59
CA THR A 65 -17.60 -1.27 4.91
C THR A 65 -16.45 -2.28 4.90
N GLU A 66 -16.41 -3.17 3.91
CA GLU A 66 -15.33 -4.15 3.75
C GLU A 66 -13.98 -3.48 3.48
N TYR A 67 -13.96 -2.47 2.59
CA TYR A 67 -12.77 -1.70 2.29
C TYR A 67 -12.22 -0.99 3.54
N LEU A 68 -13.08 -0.35 4.33
CA LEU A 68 -12.66 0.32 5.57
C LEU A 68 -12.07 -0.66 6.59
N LYS A 69 -12.58 -1.91 6.66
CA LYS A 69 -11.96 -2.94 7.51
C LYS A 69 -10.56 -3.32 7.02
N ILE A 70 -10.37 -3.46 5.71
CA ILE A 70 -9.04 -3.72 5.11
C ILE A 70 -8.08 -2.56 5.42
N LEU A 71 -8.55 -1.32 5.28
CA LEU A 71 -7.75 -0.14 5.57
C LEU A 71 -7.42 -0.02 7.07
N HIS A 72 -8.32 -0.43 7.95
CA HIS A 72 -8.10 -0.52 9.39
C HIS A 72 -7.08 -1.60 9.77
N LEU A 73 -7.14 -2.77 9.12
CA LEU A 73 -6.14 -3.82 9.27
C LEU A 73 -4.75 -3.31 8.86
N ALA A 74 -4.65 -2.61 7.74
CA ALA A 74 -3.41 -2.00 7.28
C ALA A 74 -2.84 -0.97 8.27
N ALA A 75 -3.71 -0.24 8.97
CA ALA A 75 -3.30 0.73 9.99
C ALA A 75 -2.81 0.06 11.29
N ARG A 76 -3.33 -1.12 11.64
CA ARG A 76 -2.95 -1.87 12.86
C ARG A 76 -1.72 -2.75 12.68
N GLU A 77 -1.65 -3.47 11.56
CA GLU A 77 -0.58 -4.44 11.27
C GLU A 77 0.54 -3.78 10.47
N SER A 78 0.40 -3.76 9.15
CA SER A 78 1.30 -3.03 8.25
C SER A 78 0.64 -2.79 6.90
N GLU A 79 0.77 -1.55 6.42
CA GLU A 79 0.35 -1.15 5.08
C GLU A 79 1.07 -1.95 3.99
N THR A 80 2.38 -2.22 4.16
CA THR A 80 3.16 -2.97 3.17
C THR A 80 2.68 -4.41 3.04
N LYS A 81 2.44 -5.08 4.17
CA LYS A 81 1.94 -6.48 4.19
C LYS A 81 0.58 -6.57 3.51
N VAL A 82 -0.35 -5.68 3.87
CA VAL A 82 -1.69 -5.64 3.25
C VAL A 82 -1.57 -5.35 1.76
N ASN A 83 -0.71 -4.41 1.35
CA ASN A 83 -0.49 -4.09 -0.05
C ASN A 83 0.02 -5.29 -0.87
N GLU A 84 0.95 -6.08 -0.32
CA GLU A 84 1.43 -7.30 -0.97
C GLU A 84 0.34 -8.35 -1.09
N SER A 85 -0.44 -8.59 -0.03
CA SER A 85 -1.59 -9.50 -0.08
C SER A 85 -2.61 -9.06 -1.13
N LEU A 86 -2.95 -7.77 -1.18
CA LEU A 86 -3.85 -7.22 -2.21
C LEU A 86 -3.29 -7.41 -3.62
N LYS A 87 -1.99 -7.14 -3.82
CA LYS A 87 -1.32 -7.36 -5.10
C LYS A 87 -1.40 -8.82 -5.54
N GLN A 88 -1.16 -9.77 -4.64
CA GLN A 88 -1.27 -11.19 -4.96
C GLN A 88 -2.70 -11.61 -5.31
N LEU A 89 -3.69 -11.16 -4.53
CA LEU A 89 -5.10 -11.44 -4.80
C LEU A 89 -5.54 -10.92 -6.17
N ILE A 90 -5.16 -9.68 -6.51
CA ILE A 90 -5.49 -9.06 -7.80
C ILE A 90 -4.79 -9.80 -8.94
N THR A 91 -3.52 -10.15 -8.79
CA THR A 91 -2.74 -10.87 -9.81
C THR A 91 -3.31 -12.26 -10.08
N ASN A 92 -3.75 -12.95 -9.03
CA ASN A 92 -4.39 -14.27 -9.13
C ASN A 92 -5.89 -14.19 -9.49
N ASN A 93 -6.42 -12.98 -9.74
CA ASN A 93 -7.83 -12.70 -10.02
C ASN A 93 -8.79 -13.30 -8.97
N GLN A 94 -8.36 -13.32 -7.71
CA GLN A 94 -9.12 -13.83 -6.58
C GLN A 94 -10.01 -12.75 -5.96
N ASP A 95 -10.94 -13.19 -5.12
CA ASP A 95 -11.84 -12.31 -4.39
C ASP A 95 -11.10 -11.44 -3.36
N VAL A 96 -11.30 -10.14 -3.43
CA VAL A 96 -10.74 -9.17 -2.48
C VAL A 96 -11.73 -9.04 -1.32
N GLN A 97 -11.67 -9.97 -0.36
CA GLN A 97 -12.50 -9.92 0.86
C GLN A 97 -11.64 -9.69 2.09
N TYR A 98 -12.19 -9.00 3.10
CA TYR A 98 -11.48 -8.73 4.35
C TYR A 98 -10.83 -9.98 4.95
N LYS A 99 -11.59 -11.07 5.02
CA LYS A 99 -11.15 -12.33 5.65
C LYS A 99 -9.94 -12.95 4.94
N LEU A 100 -9.94 -12.95 3.60
CA LEU A 100 -8.82 -13.47 2.81
C LEU A 100 -7.55 -12.62 2.99
N VAL A 101 -7.70 -11.30 3.07
CA VAL A 101 -6.58 -10.40 3.32
C VAL A 101 -6.03 -10.61 4.75
N GLU A 102 -6.90 -10.74 5.74
CA GLU A 102 -6.53 -11.03 7.14
C GLU A 102 -5.77 -12.36 7.27
N ASP A 103 -6.27 -13.42 6.62
CA ASP A 103 -5.61 -14.73 6.59
C ASP A 103 -4.21 -14.64 5.96
N MET A 104 -4.07 -13.96 4.81
CA MET A 104 -2.77 -13.78 4.14
C MET A 104 -1.78 -12.94 4.97
N VAL A 105 -2.25 -11.89 5.63
CA VAL A 105 -1.38 -11.07 6.50
C VAL A 105 -0.90 -11.88 7.69
N THR A 106 -1.79 -12.66 8.33
CA THR A 106 -1.45 -13.52 9.47
C THR A 106 -0.46 -14.61 9.07
N LEU A 107 -0.62 -15.20 7.87
CA LEU A 107 0.32 -16.18 7.32
C LEU A 107 1.69 -15.55 7.03
N ASN A 108 1.73 -14.33 6.50
CA ASN A 108 2.97 -13.62 6.21
C ASN A 108 3.71 -13.17 7.47
N ASP A 109 3.05 -12.98 8.62
CA ASP A 109 3.72 -12.75 9.91
C ASP A 109 4.62 -13.91 10.33
N GLY A 110 4.30 -15.13 9.90
CA GLY A 110 5.16 -16.30 10.11
C GLY A 110 6.38 -16.35 9.20
N ILE A 111 6.44 -15.53 8.14
CA ILE A 111 7.44 -15.58 7.08
C ILE A 111 7.92 -14.15 6.77
N MET A 112 8.58 -13.49 7.72
CA MET A 112 9.29 -12.25 7.41
C MET A 112 10.52 -12.58 6.54
N LYS A 113 10.32 -12.80 5.23
CA LYS A 113 11.40 -12.80 4.25
C LYS A 113 11.73 -11.36 3.92
N ILE A 114 12.80 -10.88 4.53
CA ILE A 114 13.57 -9.73 4.03
C ILE A 114 13.83 -10.01 2.54
N PRO A 115 13.44 -9.13 1.60
CA PRO A 115 13.88 -9.29 0.23
C PRO A 115 15.39 -9.12 0.27
N ASP A 116 16.10 -10.22 0.02
CA ASP A 116 17.55 -10.24 -0.14
C ASP A 116 17.85 -9.47 -1.42
N VAL A 117 18.01 -8.15 -1.28
CA VAL A 117 18.49 -7.30 -2.36
C VAL A 117 19.95 -7.66 -2.53
N ASN A 118 20.21 -8.61 -3.41
CA ASN A 118 21.55 -8.94 -3.85
C ASN A 118 22.08 -7.75 -4.67
N ILE A 119 22.71 -6.80 -3.97
CA ILE A 119 23.52 -5.77 -4.59
C ILE A 119 24.75 -6.54 -5.07
N GLU A 120 24.81 -6.84 -6.37
CA GLU A 120 26.04 -7.37 -6.95
C GLU A 120 27.17 -6.41 -6.57
N GLU A 121 28.19 -6.96 -5.92
CA GLU A 121 29.37 -6.22 -5.49
C GLU A 121 30.08 -5.73 -6.76
N ILE A 122 29.74 -4.53 -7.21
CA ILE A 122 30.38 -3.90 -8.36
C ILE A 122 31.85 -3.76 -7.98
N LYS A 123 32.71 -4.60 -8.59
CA LYS A 123 34.15 -4.52 -8.45
C LYS A 123 34.60 -3.10 -8.85
N ALA A 124 35.05 -2.33 -7.86
CA ALA A 124 35.59 -0.98 -8.06
C ALA A 124 36.79 -0.96 -9.03
N ALA A 125 37.43 -2.11 -9.30
CA ALA A 125 38.51 -2.28 -10.25
C ALA A 125 38.13 -2.01 -11.72
N SER A 126 36.84 -1.95 -12.07
CA SER A 126 36.38 -1.61 -13.44
C SER A 126 36.54 -0.13 -13.78
N TYR A 127 36.77 0.75 -12.79
CA TYR A 127 37.01 2.17 -13.04
C TYR A 127 38.46 2.43 -13.47
N ASP A 128 39.42 1.62 -13.00
CA ASP A 128 40.84 1.78 -13.31
C ASP A 128 41.16 1.55 -14.80
N THR A 129 40.32 0.81 -15.52
CA THR A 129 40.51 0.56 -16.96
C THR A 129 40.02 1.72 -17.84
N LEU A 130 39.19 2.63 -17.31
CA LEU A 130 38.70 3.82 -18.03
C LEU A 130 39.67 5.01 -17.92
N LEU A 131 40.69 4.93 -17.05
CA LEU A 131 41.66 6.00 -16.85
C LEU A 131 42.89 5.91 -17.77
N MET A 132 43.04 4.86 -18.59
CA MET A 132 44.23 4.68 -19.44
C MET A 132 44.12 5.22 -20.89
N CYS A 133 43.08 6.02 -21.20
CA CYS A 133 42.89 6.62 -22.53
C CYS A 133 42.81 8.16 -22.53
N GLN A 134 43.58 8.83 -21.66
CA GLN A 134 43.89 10.27 -21.70
C GLN A 134 45.34 10.39 -21.19
N GLU A 135 46.35 10.94 -21.86
CA GLU A 135 46.50 11.77 -23.05
C GLU A 135 47.82 11.39 -23.76
N ALA A 136 48.05 11.98 -24.94
CA ALA A 136 49.13 11.74 -25.90
C ALA A 136 50.56 12.02 -25.41
#